data_AF-A0A5D2TKT9-F1
#
_entry.id   AF-A0A5D2TKT9-F1
#
_cell.length_a   1.000
_cell.length_b   1.000
_cell.length_c   1.000
_cell.angle_alpha   90.00
_cell.angle_beta   90.00
_cell.angle_gamma   90.00
#
_symmetry.space_group_name_H-M   'P 1'
#
loop_
_entity.id
_entity.type
_entity.pdbx_description
1 polymer ?
#
loop_
_entity_poly.entity_id
_entity_poly.type
_entity_poly.pdbx_seq_one_letter_code
_entity_poly.pdbx_strand_id
1 'polypeptide(L)'
;MVFSPNVNPKLYDPQRYINDGRYLGGFERSEVNEIYKNIEQNFTGWVQNFAPKAAGQNNTATGAKFEKTLGRMKPYIALSAAKTVFSSDFRHKLPQVMVPCTIIQSKKDVIVPQSVAFYIKNNVGGDATVKILNTEGHFPHLSAHNLLFRVLKETIQIKN
;
A
#
# COMPACT_ATOMS: atom_id res chain seq x y z
N MET A 1 -4.71 -2.64 -3.55
CA MET A 1 -6.08 -2.49 -3.03
C MET A 1 -6.91 -3.62 -3.62
N VAL A 2 -7.34 -4.59 -2.82
CA VAL A 2 -8.21 -5.71 -3.23
C VAL A 2 -9.51 -5.58 -2.43
N PHE A 3 -10.65 -5.49 -3.12
CA PHE A 3 -11.98 -5.54 -2.49
C PHE A 3 -12.66 -6.84 -2.94
N SER A 4 -13.16 -7.63 -2.00
CA SER A 4 -14.12 -8.70 -2.23
C SER A 4 -15.17 -8.68 -1.12
N PRO A 5 -16.48 -8.64 -1.44
CA PRO A 5 -17.54 -8.31 -0.48
C PRO A 5 -17.96 -9.45 0.48
N ASN A 6 -17.33 -10.63 0.44
CA ASN A 6 -17.85 -11.83 1.12
C ASN A 6 -16.83 -12.63 1.97
N VAL A 7 -15.78 -12.02 2.53
CA VAL A 7 -14.76 -12.77 3.29
C VAL A 7 -14.49 -12.17 4.68
N ASN A 8 -14.34 -13.05 5.67
CA ASN A 8 -14.17 -12.78 7.10
C ASN A 8 -13.10 -11.68 7.39
N PRO A 9 -13.40 -10.65 8.21
CA PRO A 9 -12.49 -9.54 8.52
C PRO A 9 -11.12 -9.94 9.10
N LYS A 10 -10.95 -11.18 9.57
CA LYS A 10 -9.66 -11.70 10.06
C LYS A 10 -8.71 -12.19 8.96
N LEU A 11 -9.07 -12.09 7.67
CA LEU A 11 -8.38 -12.74 6.55
C LEU A 11 -7.74 -11.81 5.50
N TYR A 12 -7.52 -10.52 5.76
CA TYR A 12 -6.83 -9.63 4.80
C TYR A 12 -5.78 -8.72 5.45
N ASP A 13 -4.51 -8.88 5.06
CA ASP A 13 -3.56 -7.82 4.58
C ASP A 13 -2.17 -8.45 4.35
N PRO A 14 -1.52 -8.32 3.18
CA PRO A 14 -0.25 -9.01 2.89
C PRO A 14 1.05 -8.30 3.31
N GLN A 15 1.01 -7.23 4.11
CA GLN A 15 2.20 -6.35 4.30
C GLN A 15 2.65 -6.17 5.75
N ARG A 16 3.98 -6.08 5.90
CA ARG A 16 4.65 -5.58 7.10
C ARG A 16 5.42 -4.33 6.69
N TYR A 17 5.12 -3.18 7.29
CA TYR A 17 5.77 -1.92 6.91
C TYR A 17 7.08 -1.65 7.65
N ILE A 18 7.27 -2.24 8.84
CA ILE A 18 8.49 -2.02 9.63
C ILE A 18 9.58 -3.03 9.25
N ASN A 19 10.79 -2.50 9.06
CA ASN A 19 12.01 -3.27 8.87
C ASN A 19 12.28 -4.20 10.06
N ASP A 20 12.71 -5.43 9.78
CA ASP A 20 12.93 -6.46 10.79
C ASP A 20 14.01 -7.45 10.34
N GLY A 21 15.22 -7.29 10.90
CA GLY A 21 16.39 -8.08 10.52
C GLY A 21 16.72 -7.92 9.04
N ARG A 22 16.53 -8.99 8.26
CA ARG A 22 16.76 -8.98 6.79
C ARG A 22 15.53 -8.54 5.99
N TYR A 23 14.38 -8.36 6.63
CA TYR A 23 13.16 -7.91 5.98
C TYR A 23 13.13 -6.38 5.90
N LEU A 24 13.01 -5.86 4.69
CA LEU A 24 12.92 -4.43 4.41
C LEU A 24 11.48 -4.08 4.02
N GLY A 25 10.69 -3.63 5.00
CA GLY A 25 9.30 -3.22 4.86
C GLY A 25 9.12 -1.77 4.42
N GLY A 26 10.15 -0.94 4.56
CA GLY A 26 10.19 0.44 4.08
C GLY A 26 10.24 1.51 5.17
N PHE A 27 9.98 1.14 6.43
CA PHE A 27 10.02 2.07 7.55
C PHE A 27 10.81 1.50 8.73
N GLU A 28 11.50 2.36 9.44
CA GLU A 28 11.96 2.11 10.78
C GLU A 28 10.84 2.31 11.81
N ARG A 29 10.96 1.65 12.97
CA ARG A 29 10.03 1.81 14.09
C ARG A 29 9.88 3.28 14.51
N SER A 30 10.99 4.02 14.52
CA SER A 30 11.03 5.44 14.87
C SER A 30 10.22 6.30 13.90
N GLU A 31 10.33 6.06 12.60
CA GLU A 31 9.58 6.78 11.56
C GLU A 31 8.07 6.56 11.69
N VAL A 32 7.65 5.31 11.96
CA VAL A 32 6.24 4.99 12.23
C VAL A 32 5.73 5.69 13.50
N ASN A 33 6.54 5.72 14.56
CA ASN A 33 6.16 6.42 15.79
C ASN A 33 6.04 7.94 15.56
N GLU A 34 6.90 8.51 14.72
CA GLU A 34 6.82 9.91 14.32
C GLU A 34 5.54 10.20 13.50
N ILE A 35 5.16 9.30 12.59
CA ILE A 35 3.87 9.38 11.89
C ILE A 35 2.71 9.44 12.89
N TYR A 36 2.68 8.55 13.89
CA TYR A 36 1.62 8.56 14.91
C TYR A 36 1.59 9.86 15.70
N LYS A 37 2.75 10.35 16.13
CA LYS A 37 2.88 11.60 16.87
C LYS A 37 2.39 12.79 16.03
N ASN A 38 2.74 12.84 14.75
CA ASN A 38 2.31 13.91 13.85
C ASN A 38 0.80 13.89 13.59
N ILE A 39 0.19 12.71 13.44
CA ILE A 39 -1.27 12.59 13.34
C ILE A 39 -1.96 13.09 14.61
N GLU A 40 -1.41 12.76 15.78
CA GLU A 40 -1.97 13.13 17.09
C GLU A 40 -1.82 14.63 17.40
N GLN A 41 -0.66 15.21 17.09
CA GLN A 41 -0.31 16.58 17.50
C GLN A 41 -0.61 17.63 16.41
N ASN A 42 -0.50 17.29 15.13
CA ASN A 42 -0.72 18.20 14.02
C ASN A 42 -1.25 17.46 12.78
N PHE A 43 -2.50 16.99 12.88
CA PHE A 43 -3.13 16.22 11.81
C PHE A 43 -3.12 16.95 10.45
N THR A 44 -3.51 18.23 10.42
CA THR A 44 -3.54 19.00 9.17
C THR A 44 -2.17 19.11 8.54
N GLY A 45 -1.14 19.46 9.33
CA GLY A 45 0.23 19.53 8.83
C GLY A 45 0.77 18.17 8.39
N TRP A 46 0.39 17.09 9.08
CA TRP A 46 0.71 15.73 8.65
C TRP A 46 0.08 15.41 7.28
N VAL A 47 -1.22 15.70 7.10
CA VAL A 47 -1.93 15.47 5.83
C VAL A 47 -1.28 16.23 4.67
N GLN A 48 -1.01 17.52 4.84
CA GLN A 48 -0.38 18.38 3.83
C GLN A 48 1.01 17.88 3.41
N ASN A 49 1.76 17.29 4.34
CA ASN A 49 3.10 16.76 4.06
C ASN A 49 3.07 15.33 3.50
N PHE A 50 2.18 14.47 3.99
CA PHE A 50 2.14 13.05 3.66
C PHE A 50 1.48 12.81 2.31
N ALA A 51 0.37 13.47 2.02
CA ALA A 51 -0.42 13.23 0.82
C ALA A 51 0.36 13.39 -0.51
N PRO A 52 1.09 14.50 -0.75
CA PRO A 52 1.87 14.65 -1.99
C PRO A 52 3.01 13.64 -2.08
N LYS A 53 3.67 13.30 -0.96
CA LYS A 53 4.72 12.27 -0.92
C LYS A 53 4.17 10.91 -1.31
N ALA A 54 3.05 10.49 -0.73
CA ALA A 54 2.40 9.23 -1.05
C ALA A 54 1.91 9.17 -2.51
N ALA A 55 1.46 10.30 -3.07
CA ALA A 55 1.04 10.37 -4.46
C ALA A 55 2.21 10.31 -5.46
N GLY A 56 3.42 10.73 -5.08
CA GLY A 56 4.58 10.87 -5.97
C GLY A 56 4.71 12.30 -6.51
N GLN A 57 5.95 12.74 -6.72
CA GLN A 57 6.31 14.14 -7.01
C GLN A 57 5.64 14.68 -8.29
N ASN A 58 5.49 13.84 -9.31
CA ASN A 58 4.90 14.20 -10.60
C ASN A 58 3.37 14.08 -10.62
N ASN A 59 2.74 13.60 -9.55
CA ASN A 59 1.31 13.29 -9.49
C ASN A 59 0.53 14.33 -8.66
N THR A 60 0.79 15.62 -8.89
CA THR A 60 0.27 16.74 -8.08
C THR A 60 -1.26 16.74 -7.94
N ALA A 61 -2.01 16.50 -9.03
CA ALA A 61 -3.47 16.41 -8.99
C ALA A 61 -3.97 15.24 -8.12
N THR A 62 -3.27 14.11 -8.14
CA THR A 62 -3.56 12.97 -7.27
C THR A 62 -3.23 13.31 -5.82
N GLY A 63 -2.11 13.99 -5.58
CA GLY A 63 -1.71 14.50 -4.27
C GLY A 63 -2.77 15.40 -3.65
N ALA A 64 -3.23 16.42 -4.38
CA ALA A 64 -4.28 17.34 -3.91
C ALA A 64 -5.61 16.63 -3.62
N LYS A 65 -5.99 15.66 -4.46
CA LYS A 65 -7.20 14.85 -4.23
C LYS A 65 -7.06 13.97 -2.99
N PHE A 66 -5.90 13.35 -2.79
CA PHE A 66 -5.63 12.52 -1.62
C PHE A 66 -5.57 13.37 -0.34
N GLU A 67 -4.92 14.54 -0.38
CA GLU A 67 -4.89 15.50 0.73
C GLU A 67 -6.31 15.88 1.16
N LYS A 68 -7.16 16.26 0.21
CA LYS A 68 -8.57 16.62 0.48
C LYS A 68 -9.36 15.47 1.09
N THR A 69 -9.12 14.24 0.67
CA THR A 69 -9.88 13.07 1.18
C THR A 69 -9.37 12.61 2.53
N LEU A 70 -8.05 12.54 2.71
CA LEU A 70 -7.39 12.20 3.97
C LEU A 70 -7.71 13.23 5.05
N GLY A 71 -7.68 14.52 4.72
CA GLY A 71 -8.01 15.63 5.63
C GLY A 71 -9.47 15.67 6.10
N ARG A 72 -10.37 14.90 5.47
CA ARG A 72 -11.77 14.77 5.92
C ARG A 72 -11.95 13.73 7.03
N MET A 73 -10.95 12.92 7.33
CA MET A 73 -11.00 11.98 8.44
C MET A 73 -10.95 12.72 9.78
N LYS A 74 -11.63 12.20 10.80
CA LYS A 74 -11.39 12.66 12.17
C LYS A 74 -9.99 12.21 12.61
N PRO A 75 -9.16 13.06 13.24
CA PRO A 75 -7.77 12.71 13.58
C PRO A 75 -7.61 11.39 14.34
N TYR A 76 -8.47 11.13 15.34
CA TYR A 76 -8.41 9.88 16.11
C TYR A 76 -8.74 8.62 15.28
N ILE A 77 -9.59 8.76 14.25
CA ILE A 77 -9.90 7.66 13.31
C ILE A 77 -8.69 7.41 12.40
N ALA A 78 -8.06 8.48 11.89
CA ALA A 78 -6.86 8.37 11.08
C ALA A 78 -5.70 7.73 11.88
N LEU A 79 -5.53 8.11 13.14
CA LEU A 79 -4.53 7.52 14.04
C LEU A 79 -4.79 6.03 14.28
N SER A 80 -6.04 5.65 14.54
CA SER A 80 -6.43 4.25 14.74
C SER A 80 -6.15 3.42 13.49
N ALA A 81 -6.51 3.93 12.30
CA ALA A 81 -6.23 3.28 11.03
C ALA A 81 -4.72 3.14 10.78
N ALA A 82 -3.95 4.21 10.99
CA ALA A 82 -2.50 4.19 10.83
C ALA A 82 -1.85 3.15 11.79
N LYS A 83 -2.24 3.15 13.07
CA LYS A 83 -1.75 2.17 14.05
C LYS A 83 -2.03 0.73 13.64
N THR A 84 -3.23 0.48 13.12
CA THR A 84 -3.62 -0.85 12.62
C THR A 84 -2.77 -1.27 11.42
N VAL A 85 -2.64 -0.42 10.42
CA VAL A 85 -1.88 -0.70 9.18
C VAL A 85 -0.39 -0.86 9.46
N PHE A 86 0.23 0.05 10.20
CA PHE A 86 1.67 -0.02 10.42
C PHE A 86 2.03 -1.09 11.46
N SER A 87 1.15 -1.47 12.38
CA SER A 87 1.46 -2.51 13.37
C SER A 87 1.22 -3.93 12.86
N SER A 88 0.56 -4.11 11.72
CA SER A 88 0.30 -5.43 11.14
C SER A 88 1.59 -6.20 10.83
N ASP A 89 1.52 -7.52 10.98
CA ASP A 89 2.53 -8.46 10.45
C ASP A 89 1.84 -9.75 10.01
N PHE A 90 1.76 -9.94 8.70
CA PHE A 90 1.14 -11.09 8.09
C PHE A 90 2.11 -11.95 7.29
N ARG A 91 3.42 -11.75 7.46
CA ARG A 91 4.45 -12.54 6.76
C ARG A 91 4.25 -14.04 7.01
N HIS A 92 3.90 -14.41 8.25
CA HIS A 92 3.60 -15.78 8.67
C HIS A 92 2.33 -16.38 8.04
N LYS A 93 1.45 -15.57 7.44
CA LYS A 93 0.24 -16.02 6.73
C LYS A 93 0.44 -16.24 5.25
N LEU A 94 1.49 -15.67 4.63
CA LEU A 94 1.72 -15.80 3.20
C LEU A 94 1.75 -17.26 2.72
N PRO A 95 2.39 -18.23 3.42
CA PRO A 95 2.39 -19.63 2.98
C PRO A 95 1.01 -20.29 2.93
N GLN A 96 0.00 -19.69 3.59
CA GLN A 96 -1.37 -20.19 3.62
C GLN A 96 -2.20 -19.68 2.42
N VAL A 97 -1.68 -18.71 1.65
CA VAL A 97 -2.34 -18.15 0.47
C VAL A 97 -2.10 -19.07 -0.72
N MET A 98 -3.04 -19.98 -0.99
CA MET A 98 -2.96 -20.94 -2.09
C MET A 98 -3.61 -20.46 -3.39
N VAL A 99 -4.40 -19.38 -3.34
CA VAL A 99 -5.05 -18.81 -4.52
C VAL A 99 -4.01 -18.13 -5.42
N PRO A 100 -4.08 -18.28 -6.76
CA PRO A 100 -3.17 -17.58 -7.67
C PRO A 100 -3.23 -16.06 -7.49
N CYS A 101 -2.06 -15.43 -7.38
CA CYS A 101 -1.91 -14.01 -7.08
C CYS A 101 -1.18 -13.25 -8.19
N THR A 102 -1.64 -12.04 -8.49
CA THR A 102 -0.85 -11.06 -9.25
C THR A 102 -0.59 -9.85 -8.36
N ILE A 103 0.68 -9.64 -8.03
CA ILE A 103 1.15 -8.54 -7.20
C ILE A 103 1.52 -7.39 -8.14
N ILE A 104 0.78 -6.29 -8.05
CA ILE A 104 0.97 -5.10 -8.91
C ILE A 104 1.50 -3.96 -8.04
N GLN A 105 2.63 -3.38 -8.42
CA GLN A 105 3.25 -2.28 -7.68
C GLN A 105 3.80 -1.21 -8.63
N SER A 106 3.77 0.06 -8.23
CA SER A 106 4.51 1.13 -8.90
C SER A 106 6.02 0.91 -8.79
N LYS A 107 6.78 1.26 -9.82
CA LYS A 107 8.25 1.18 -9.82
C LYS A 107 8.88 2.07 -8.74
N LYS A 108 8.29 3.23 -8.47
CA LYS A 108 8.73 4.15 -7.41
C LYS A 108 7.59 4.40 -6.43
N ASP A 109 7.59 3.68 -5.32
CA ASP A 109 6.64 3.86 -4.23
C ASP A 109 7.43 4.17 -2.95
N VAL A 110 7.17 5.33 -2.34
CA VAL A 110 7.88 5.78 -1.13
C VAL A 110 7.39 5.07 0.13
N ILE A 111 6.23 4.42 0.08
CA ILE A 111 5.63 3.70 1.20
C ILE A 111 6.01 2.22 1.15
N VAL A 112 6.13 1.63 -0.04
CA VAL A 112 6.38 0.19 -0.21
C VAL A 112 7.60 -0.03 -1.11
N PRO A 113 8.74 -0.49 -0.57
CA PRO A 113 9.89 -0.87 -1.39
C PRO A 113 9.55 -1.97 -2.40
N GLN A 114 10.20 -1.96 -3.56
CA GLN A 114 9.97 -2.97 -4.60
C GLN A 114 10.32 -4.40 -4.12
N SER A 115 11.25 -4.54 -3.18
CA SER A 115 11.59 -5.81 -2.54
C SER A 115 10.39 -6.49 -1.88
N VAL A 116 9.41 -5.72 -1.39
CA VAL A 116 8.21 -6.26 -0.73
C VAL A 116 7.35 -7.05 -1.72
N ALA A 117 7.16 -6.57 -2.96
CA ALA A 117 6.42 -7.33 -3.97
C ALA A 117 7.04 -8.70 -4.26
N PHE A 118 8.37 -8.76 -4.37
CA PHE A 118 9.07 -10.03 -4.60
C PHE A 118 9.13 -10.90 -3.34
N TYR A 119 9.21 -10.29 -2.16
CA TYR A 119 9.07 -11.02 -0.90
C TYR A 119 7.71 -11.72 -0.85
N ILE A 120 6.62 -11.02 -1.14
CA ILE A 120 5.27 -11.60 -1.19
C ILE A 120 5.24 -12.75 -2.21
N LYS A 121 5.70 -12.50 -3.44
CA LYS A 121 5.76 -13.53 -4.50
C LYS A 121 6.47 -14.81 -4.05
N ASN A 122 7.59 -14.68 -3.34
CA ASN A 122 8.42 -15.83 -2.94
C ASN A 122 7.92 -16.55 -1.69
N ASN A 123 6.99 -15.96 -0.92
CA ASN A 123 6.51 -16.50 0.35
C ASN A 123 5.04 -16.93 0.33
N VAL A 124 4.29 -16.63 -0.74
CA VAL A 124 2.95 -17.19 -0.91
C VAL A 124 3.01 -18.70 -1.17
N GLY A 125 1.98 -19.44 -0.73
CA GLY A 125 1.91 -20.89 -0.92
C GLY A 125 1.48 -21.32 -2.33
N GLY A 126 0.70 -20.47 -3.00
CA GLY A 126 0.23 -20.68 -4.38
C GLY A 126 1.04 -19.91 -5.42
N ASP A 127 0.62 -20.02 -6.68
CA ASP A 127 1.27 -19.33 -7.80
C ASP A 127 1.19 -17.80 -7.66
N ALA A 128 2.31 -17.12 -7.90
CA ALA A 128 2.36 -15.66 -7.91
C ALA A 128 3.19 -15.07 -9.04
N THR A 129 2.66 -13.97 -9.57
CA THR A 129 3.33 -13.13 -10.57
C THR A 129 3.47 -11.70 -10.04
N VAL A 130 4.56 -11.03 -10.41
CA VAL A 130 4.78 -9.62 -10.06
C VAL A 130 4.74 -8.79 -11.33
N LYS A 131 3.99 -7.68 -11.30
CA LYS A 131 3.86 -6.71 -12.38
C LYS A 131 4.24 -5.33 -11.85
N ILE A 132 5.45 -4.89 -12.21
CA ILE A 132 5.94 -3.56 -11.83
C ILE A 132 5.51 -2.54 -12.90
N LEU A 133 4.70 -1.58 -12.50
CA LEU A 133 4.23 -0.50 -13.37
C LEU A 133 5.30 0.59 -13.47
N ASN A 134 5.64 1.03 -14.69
CA ASN A 134 6.57 2.13 -14.90
C ASN A 134 5.92 3.50 -14.57
N THR A 135 5.65 3.70 -13.28
CA THR A 135 5.04 4.89 -12.69
C THR A 135 5.59 5.08 -11.27
N GLU A 136 5.29 6.23 -10.69
CA GLU A 136 5.54 6.52 -9.28
C GLU A 136 4.25 6.74 -8.50
N GLY A 137 4.37 6.70 -7.18
CA GLY A 137 3.30 6.92 -6.23
C GLY A 137 2.59 5.64 -5.80
N HIS A 138 1.95 5.72 -4.63
CA HIS A 138 1.21 4.63 -4.01
C HIS A 138 -0.19 4.41 -4.63
N PHE A 139 -0.66 5.34 -5.47
CA PHE A 139 -2.01 5.34 -6.02
C PHE A 139 -2.05 5.22 -7.55
N PRO A 140 -1.47 4.16 -8.16
CA PRO A 140 -1.44 4.01 -9.62
C PRO A 140 -2.84 3.91 -10.24
N HIS A 141 -3.86 3.55 -9.46
CA HIS A 141 -5.26 3.58 -9.89
C HIS A 141 -5.81 5.00 -10.12
N LEU A 142 -5.18 6.03 -9.55
CA LEU A 142 -5.53 7.43 -9.77
C LEU A 142 -4.59 8.10 -10.78
N SER A 143 -3.28 7.91 -10.62
CA SER A 143 -2.27 8.60 -11.40
C SER A 143 -1.89 7.91 -12.71
N ALA A 144 -1.98 6.59 -12.77
CA ALA A 144 -1.51 5.76 -13.88
C ALA A 144 -2.53 4.69 -14.28
N HIS A 145 -3.81 5.04 -14.23
CA HIS A 145 -4.93 4.13 -14.42
C HIS A 145 -4.83 3.33 -15.73
N ASN A 146 -4.32 3.92 -16.82
CA ASN A 146 -4.12 3.23 -18.09
C ASN A 146 -3.10 2.08 -18.00
N LEU A 147 -2.01 2.26 -17.24
CA LEU A 147 -1.01 1.20 -17.02
C LEU A 147 -1.60 0.09 -16.15
N LEU A 148 -2.30 0.46 -15.06
CA LEU A 148 -2.96 -0.50 -14.20
C LEU A 148 -4.01 -1.31 -14.95
N PHE A 149 -4.84 -0.64 -15.77
CA PHE A 149 -5.91 -1.25 -16.53
C PHE A 149 -5.40 -2.30 -17.53
N ARG A 150 -4.27 -2.03 -18.19
CA ARG A 150 -3.62 -3.01 -19.07
C ARG A 150 -3.25 -4.29 -18.33
N VAL A 151 -2.62 -4.16 -17.17
CA VAL A 151 -2.25 -5.33 -16.34
C VAL A 151 -3.48 -6.06 -15.83
N LEU A 152 -4.52 -5.32 -15.42
CA LEU A 152 -5.78 -5.94 -15.00
C LEU A 152 -6.39 -6.75 -16.14
N LYS A 153 -6.54 -6.19 -17.35
CA LYS A 153 -7.06 -6.93 -18.52
C LYS A 153 -6.34 -8.25 -18.77
N GLU A 154 -5.01 -8.26 -18.68
CA GLU A 154 -4.20 -9.48 -18.79
C GLU A 154 -4.49 -10.48 -17.65
N THR A 155 -4.62 -9.98 -16.42
CA THR A 155 -4.74 -10.80 -15.20
C THR A 155 -6.11 -11.44 -15.06
N ILE A 156 -7.18 -10.67 -15.27
CA ILE A 156 -8.57 -11.12 -15.04
C ILE A 156 -9.25 -11.64 -16.30
N GLN A 157 -8.51 -11.83 -17.39
CA GLN A 157 -9.00 -12.38 -18.67
C GLN A 157 -10.34 -11.78 -19.13
N ILE A 158 -10.54 -10.46 -18.97
CA ILE A 158 -11.72 -9.81 -19.52
C ILE A 158 -11.63 -9.91 -21.05
N LYS A 159 -12.39 -10.85 -21.63
CA LYS A 159 -12.68 -10.87 -23.07
C LYS A 159 -13.57 -9.66 -23.36
N ASN A 160 -13.16 -8.85 -24.34
CA ASN A 160 -14.03 -7.81 -24.91
C ASN A 160 -15.24 -8.44 -25.58
#